data_AF-W1S6B2-F1
#
_entry.id   AF-W1S6B2-F1
#
_cell.length_a   1.000
_cell.length_b   1.000
_cell.length_c   1.000
_cell.angle_alpha   90.00
_cell.angle_beta   90.00
_cell.angle_gamma   90.00
#
_symmetry.space_group_name_H-M   'P 1'
#
loop_
_entity.id
_entity.type
_entity.pdbx_description
1 polymer ?
#
loop_
_entity_poly.entity_id
_entity_poly.type
_entity_poly.pdbx_seq_one_letter_code
_entity_poly.pdbx_strand_id
1 'polypeptide(L)'
;MAIFPRPVSPKSALGDFWGYFRQQRQHKWPLLGLSVALTWVIVWTFIIDANTNTMPTRNKIIYVQSWDASRSDAAIILQQKIDFAKREAALVKQQQKMQGYADAFGIEWREEEQRNTARRKEAVKQINALLDERLVKAEATDKAAPGSPAAAGVARP
;
A
#
# COMPACT_ATOMS: atom_id res chain seq x y z
N MET A 1 -62.26 -25.70 18.50
CA MET A 1 -61.19 -24.76 18.92
C MET A 1 -60.24 -24.61 17.74
N ALA A 2 -59.95 -23.40 17.26
CA ALA A 2 -59.04 -23.21 16.14
C ALA A 2 -57.59 -23.43 16.59
N ILE A 3 -56.89 -24.35 15.90
CA ILE A 3 -55.54 -24.85 16.24
C ILE A 3 -54.41 -24.03 15.57
N PHE A 4 -54.75 -23.04 14.71
CA PHE A 4 -53.77 -22.23 14.00
C PHE A 4 -53.74 -20.76 14.46
N PRO A 5 -52.55 -20.15 14.62
CA PRO A 5 -52.43 -18.73 14.92
C PRO A 5 -53.01 -17.90 13.78
N ARG A 6 -53.71 -16.81 14.13
CA ARG A 6 -54.33 -15.91 13.14
C ARG A 6 -53.24 -15.32 12.25
N PRO A 7 -53.44 -15.23 10.92
CA PRO A 7 -52.44 -14.67 10.02
C PRO A 7 -52.16 -13.21 10.42
N VAL A 8 -50.91 -12.92 10.74
CA VAL A 8 -50.46 -11.57 11.06
C VAL A 8 -50.48 -10.73 9.78
N SER A 9 -51.27 -9.66 9.78
CA SER A 9 -51.30 -8.74 8.64
C SER A 9 -50.18 -7.69 8.76
N PRO A 10 -49.56 -7.24 7.65
CA PRO A 10 -48.55 -6.17 7.71
C PRO A 10 -49.10 -4.87 8.35
N LYS A 11 -50.38 -4.57 8.10
CA LYS A 11 -51.06 -3.42 8.70
C LYS A 11 -51.18 -3.55 10.21
N SER A 12 -51.52 -4.72 10.73
CA SER A 12 -51.58 -4.96 12.18
C SER A 12 -50.19 -4.91 12.82
N ALA A 13 -49.16 -5.42 12.15
CA ALA A 13 -47.78 -5.37 12.66
C ALA A 13 -47.25 -3.92 12.78
N LEU A 14 -47.53 -3.07 11.78
CA LEU A 14 -47.19 -1.64 11.85
C LEU A 14 -47.99 -0.92 12.93
N GLY A 15 -49.28 -1.28 13.11
CA GLY A 15 -50.13 -0.75 14.18
C GLY A 15 -49.58 -1.08 15.57
N ASP A 16 -49.17 -2.33 15.79
CA ASP A 16 -48.54 -2.79 17.04
C ASP A 16 -47.21 -2.08 17.29
N PHE A 17 -46.37 -1.96 16.26
CA PHE A 17 -45.10 -1.23 16.35
C PHE A 17 -45.31 0.23 16.77
N TRP A 18 -46.26 0.92 16.14
CA TRP A 18 -46.58 2.30 16.48
C TRP A 18 -47.24 2.43 17.86
N GLY A 19 -48.05 1.45 18.25
CA GLY A 19 -48.63 1.32 19.58
C GLY A 19 -47.55 1.21 20.66
N TYR A 20 -46.55 0.35 20.46
CA TYR A 20 -45.38 0.24 21.34
C TYR A 20 -44.61 1.57 21.43
N PHE A 21 -44.43 2.25 20.30
CA PHE A 21 -43.77 3.56 20.27
C PHE A 21 -44.53 4.67 20.98
N ARG A 22 -45.87 4.59 21.09
CA ARG A 22 -46.68 5.56 21.85
C ARG A 22 -46.65 5.34 23.36
N GLN A 23 -46.28 4.14 23.83
CA GLN A 23 -46.19 3.88 25.27
C GLN A 23 -45.07 4.71 25.93
N GLN A 24 -45.40 5.34 27.06
CA GLN A 24 -44.43 6.02 27.93
C GLN A 24 -43.67 4.97 28.74
N ARG A 25 -42.42 4.70 28.36
CA ARG A 25 -41.52 3.79 29.07
C ARG A 25 -40.19 4.50 29.32
N GLN A 26 -39.68 4.42 30.54
CA GLN A 26 -38.52 5.18 30.99
C GLN A 26 -37.26 4.94 30.14
N HIS A 27 -37.01 3.68 29.71
CA HIS A 27 -35.76 3.32 29.03
C HIS A 27 -35.86 3.22 27.50
N LYS A 28 -37.00 3.56 26.89
CA LYS A 28 -37.21 3.40 25.44
C LYS A 28 -36.23 4.22 24.60
N TRP A 29 -36.10 5.51 24.92
CA TRP A 29 -35.27 6.44 24.18
C TRP A 29 -33.77 6.21 24.40
N PRO A 30 -33.27 5.96 25.63
CA PRO A 30 -31.86 5.63 25.82
C PRO A 30 -31.41 4.37 25.08
N LEU A 31 -32.20 3.29 25.10
CA LEU A 31 -31.87 2.05 24.41
C LEU A 31 -31.89 2.21 22.88
N LEU A 32 -32.88 2.95 22.36
CA LEU A 32 -32.95 3.27 20.94
C LEU A 32 -31.79 4.17 20.49
N GLY A 33 -31.43 5.16 21.31
CA GLY A 33 -30.27 6.01 21.06
C GLY A 33 -28.98 5.20 21.02
N LEU A 34 -28.79 4.28 21.97
CA LEU A 34 -27.62 3.41 22.04
C LEU A 34 -27.52 2.47 20.83
N SER A 35 -28.62 1.85 20.41
CA SER A 35 -28.61 0.94 19.26
C SER A 35 -28.30 1.67 17.95
N VAL A 36 -28.89 2.86 17.76
CA VAL A 36 -28.59 3.72 16.61
C VAL A 36 -27.14 4.19 16.66
N ALA A 37 -26.64 4.60 17.83
CA ALA A 37 -25.26 5.06 17.99
C ALA A 37 -24.25 3.95 17.63
N LEU A 38 -24.44 2.73 18.14
CA LEU A 38 -23.55 1.60 17.81
C LEU A 38 -23.57 1.28 16.32
N THR A 39 -24.75 1.28 15.71
CA THR A 39 -24.89 1.03 14.27
C THR A 39 -24.23 2.14 13.45
N TRP A 40 -24.39 3.40 13.88
CA TRP A 40 -23.76 4.55 13.25
C TRP A 40 -22.23 4.49 13.36
N VAL A 41 -21.69 4.08 14.51
CA VAL A 41 -20.23 3.91 14.69
C VAL A 41 -19.68 2.92 13.68
N ILE A 42 -20.34 1.77 13.48
CA ILE A 42 -19.92 0.76 12.51
C ILE A 42 -19.91 1.36 11.09
N VAL A 43 -21.00 2.01 10.67
CA VAL A 43 -21.10 2.65 9.35
C VAL A 43 -20.04 3.74 9.18
N TRP A 44 -19.83 4.56 10.22
CA TRP A 44 -18.85 5.62 10.22
C TRP A 44 -17.42 5.10 10.08
N THR A 45 -17.07 4.00 10.74
CA THR A 45 -15.77 3.33 10.58
C THR A 45 -15.56 2.89 9.13
N PHE A 46 -16.58 2.30 8.49
CA PHE A 46 -16.49 1.95 7.06
C PHE A 46 -16.33 3.16 6.15
N ILE A 47 -17.00 4.29 6.44
CA ILE A 47 -16.85 5.52 5.65
C ILE A 47 -15.42 6.07 5.74
N ILE A 48 -14.82 6.06 6.95
CA ILE A 48 -13.42 6.48 7.13
C ILE A 48 -12.47 5.52 6.41
N ASP A 49 -12.65 4.21 6.60
CA ASP A 49 -11.79 3.20 5.98
C ASP A 49 -11.91 3.17 4.45
N ALA A 50 -13.09 3.52 3.90
CA ALA A 50 -13.32 3.52 2.47
C ALA A 50 -12.40 4.48 1.69
N ASN A 51 -12.00 5.59 2.31
CA ASN A 51 -11.02 6.51 1.73
C ASN A 51 -9.60 5.94 1.69
N THR A 52 -9.32 4.88 2.45
CA THR A 52 -7.97 4.32 2.61
C THR A 52 -7.78 3.03 1.81
N ASN A 53 -8.79 2.16 1.76
CA ASN A 53 -8.66 0.80 1.20
C ASN A 53 -9.55 0.47 -0.02
N THR A 54 -10.71 1.11 -0.21
CA THR A 54 -11.69 0.70 -1.26
C THR A 54 -11.90 1.73 -2.37
N MET A 55 -11.27 2.90 -2.29
CA MET A 55 -11.23 3.81 -3.42
C MET A 55 -10.47 3.16 -4.59
N PRO A 56 -11.07 2.99 -5.79
CA PRO A 56 -10.32 2.57 -6.96
C PRO A 56 -9.18 3.56 -7.14
N THR A 57 -7.95 3.11 -6.96
CA THR A 57 -6.78 3.95 -7.22
C THR A 57 -6.90 4.35 -8.68
N ARG A 58 -7.14 5.64 -8.95
CA ARG A 58 -7.10 6.14 -10.34
C ARG A 58 -5.83 5.58 -10.96
N ASN A 59 -5.96 4.95 -12.13
CA ASN A 59 -4.83 4.43 -12.88
C ASN A 59 -3.72 5.48 -12.87
N LYS A 60 -2.66 5.22 -12.10
CA LYS A 60 -1.55 6.16 -11.98
C LYS A 60 -0.82 6.10 -13.31
N ILE A 61 -0.96 7.15 -14.11
CA ILE A 61 -0.13 7.32 -15.30
C ILE A 61 1.26 7.70 -14.76
N ILE A 62 2.12 6.70 -14.63
CA ILE A 62 3.50 6.90 -14.22
C ILE A 62 4.27 7.34 -15.46
N TYR A 63 4.51 8.64 -15.56
CA TYR A 63 5.40 9.19 -16.58
C TYR A 63 6.83 8.90 -16.16
N VAL A 64 7.48 7.97 -16.86
CA VAL A 64 8.92 7.76 -16.74
C VAL A 64 9.58 8.89 -17.55
N GLN A 65 10.32 9.76 -16.89
CA GLN A 65 11.10 10.78 -17.60
C GLN A 65 12.15 10.07 -18.47
N SER A 66 12.10 10.28 -19.78
CA SER A 66 13.16 9.87 -20.69
C SER A 66 14.39 10.71 -20.39
N TRP A 67 15.50 10.06 -20.05
CA TRP A 67 16.76 10.74 -19.78
C TRP A 67 17.39 11.21 -21.09
N ASP A 68 18.29 12.19 -21.00
CA ASP A 68 19.03 12.71 -22.15
C ASP A 68 19.74 11.58 -22.91
N ALA A 69 19.51 11.49 -24.22
CA ALA A 69 20.03 10.40 -25.06
C ALA A 69 21.56 10.45 -25.26
N SER A 70 22.21 11.57 -24.92
CA SER A 70 23.66 11.74 -25.01
C SER A 70 24.41 11.39 -23.72
N ARG A 71 23.69 10.97 -22.66
CA ARG A 71 24.32 10.54 -21.40
C ARG A 71 25.10 9.24 -21.61
N SER A 72 26.35 9.20 -21.11
CA SER A 72 27.19 8.02 -21.17
C SER A 72 26.68 6.87 -20.28
N ASP A 73 26.91 5.64 -20.73
CA ASP A 73 26.47 4.44 -20.00
C ASP A 73 27.15 4.34 -18.63
N ALA A 74 28.41 4.77 -18.52
CA ALA A 74 29.12 4.83 -17.24
C ALA A 74 28.42 5.76 -16.23
N ALA A 75 27.92 6.92 -16.67
CA ALA A 75 27.20 7.85 -15.80
C ALA A 75 25.84 7.29 -15.36
N ILE A 76 25.18 6.48 -16.19
CA ILE A 76 23.94 5.78 -15.83
C ILE A 76 24.21 4.76 -14.72
N ILE A 77 25.24 3.95 -14.86
CA ILE A 77 25.57 2.89 -13.89
C ILE A 77 26.01 3.47 -12.54
N LEU A 78 26.78 4.56 -12.54
CA LEU A 78 27.13 5.29 -11.32
C LEU A 78 25.89 5.79 -10.58
N GLN A 79 24.93 6.37 -11.30
CA GLN A 79 23.66 6.81 -10.72
C GLN A 79 22.86 5.63 -10.16
N GLN A 80 22.80 4.50 -10.88
CA GLN A 80 22.15 3.28 -10.40
C GLN A 80 22.76 2.77 -9.09
N LYS A 81 24.09 2.85 -8.94
CA LYS A 81 24.79 2.46 -7.71
C LYS A 81 24.40 3.38 -6.53
N ILE A 82 24.32 4.69 -6.76
CA ILE A 82 23.87 5.66 -5.75
C ILE A 82 22.42 5.40 -5.34
N ASP A 83 21.54 5.19 -6.31
CA ASP A 83 20.11 4.98 -6.05
C ASP A 83 19.86 3.62 -5.38
N PHE A 84 20.64 2.60 -5.72
CA PHE A 84 20.64 1.32 -5.03
C PHE A 84 21.02 1.48 -3.55
N ALA A 85 22.11 2.21 -3.25
CA ALA A 85 22.53 2.47 -1.88
C ALA A 85 21.45 3.24 -1.08
N LYS A 86 20.80 4.24 -1.68
CA LYS A 86 19.68 4.97 -1.06
C LYS A 86 18.50 4.04 -0.76
N ARG A 87 18.15 3.15 -1.70
CA ARG A 87 17.05 2.18 -1.54
C ARG A 87 17.35 1.20 -0.41
N GLU A 88 18.57 0.67 -0.35
CA GLU A 88 19.00 -0.23 0.73
C GLU A 88 18.89 0.45 2.11
N ALA A 89 19.31 1.71 2.22
CA ALA A 89 19.18 2.49 3.44
C ALA A 89 17.71 2.72 3.84
N ALA A 90 16.84 2.99 2.87
CA ALA A 90 15.40 3.13 3.10
C ALA A 90 14.77 1.82 3.61
N LEU A 91 15.17 0.68 3.03
CA LEU A 91 14.72 -0.65 3.47
C LEU A 91 15.17 -0.96 4.90
N VAL A 92 16.41 -0.65 5.28
CA VAL A 92 16.88 -0.82 6.67
C VAL A 92 16.02 0.01 7.63
N LYS A 93 15.74 1.28 7.29
CA LYS A 93 14.90 2.14 8.13
C LYS A 93 13.47 1.59 8.28
N GLN A 94 12.89 1.06 7.20
CA GLN A 94 11.57 0.43 7.28
C GLN A 94 11.60 -0.84 8.14
N GLN A 95 12.63 -1.68 8.00
CA GLN A 95 12.81 -2.87 8.83
C GLN A 95 12.89 -2.52 10.32
N GLN A 96 13.68 -1.51 10.70
CA GLN A 96 13.78 -1.04 12.09
C GLN A 96 12.42 -0.59 12.66
N LYS A 97 11.60 0.09 11.85
CA LYS A 97 10.24 0.46 12.28
C LYS A 97 9.37 -0.78 12.52
N MET A 98 9.45 -1.78 11.64
CA MET A 98 8.69 -3.02 11.77
C MET A 98 9.14 -3.85 12.96
N GLN A 99 10.44 -3.85 13.28
CA GLN A 99 10.98 -4.48 14.48
C GLN A 99 10.42 -3.85 15.76
N GLY A 100 10.33 -2.52 15.81
CA GLY A 100 9.70 -1.83 16.94
C GLY A 100 8.23 -2.21 17.14
N TYR A 101 7.48 -2.44 16.06
CA TYR A 101 6.13 -3.00 16.15
C TYR A 101 6.13 -4.45 16.62
N ALA A 102 7.03 -5.28 16.09
CA ALA A 102 7.15 -6.68 16.50
C ALA A 102 7.45 -6.81 17.99
N ASP A 103 8.33 -5.96 18.55
CA ASP A 103 8.60 -5.90 19.99
C ASP A 103 7.35 -5.50 20.80
N ALA A 104 6.58 -4.52 20.32
CA ALA A 104 5.34 -4.09 20.98
C ALA A 104 4.25 -5.19 20.98
N PHE A 105 4.24 -6.06 19.97
CA PHE A 105 3.31 -7.18 19.84
C PHE A 105 3.87 -8.52 20.34
N GLY A 106 5.10 -8.57 20.86
CA GLY A 106 5.74 -9.79 21.35
C GLY A 106 6.05 -10.83 20.27
N ILE A 107 6.24 -10.40 19.03
CA ILE A 107 6.59 -11.28 17.90
C ILE A 107 8.10 -11.50 17.90
N GLU A 108 8.54 -12.76 17.94
CA GLU A 108 9.97 -13.10 17.87
C GLU A 108 10.52 -12.95 16.45
N TRP A 109 11.42 -11.97 16.24
CA TRP A 109 11.98 -11.64 14.91
C TRP A 109 13.50 -11.78 14.81
N ARG A 110 14.20 -11.93 15.95
CA ARG A 110 15.67 -11.82 16.03
C ARG A 110 16.39 -12.96 15.31
N GLU A 111 15.87 -14.18 15.42
CA GLU A 111 16.45 -15.35 14.73
C GLU A 111 16.31 -15.25 13.20
N GLU A 112 15.16 -14.79 12.73
CA GLU A 112 14.89 -14.60 11.30
C GLU A 112 15.73 -13.47 10.72
N GLU A 113 15.91 -12.38 11.47
CA GLU A 113 16.75 -11.26 11.04
C GLU A 113 18.21 -11.69 10.85
N GLN A 114 18.77 -12.49 11.76
CA GLN A 114 20.14 -12.98 11.60
C GLN A 114 20.31 -13.80 10.31
N ARG A 115 19.36 -14.69 10.00
CA ARG A 115 19.37 -15.47 8.75
C ARG A 115 19.20 -14.58 7.51
N ASN A 116 18.31 -13.61 7.57
CA ASN A 116 18.00 -12.73 6.45
C ASN A 116 19.10 -11.69 6.19
N THR A 117 19.76 -11.19 7.24
CA THR A 117 20.84 -10.20 7.11
C THR A 117 22.09 -10.80 6.48
N ALA A 118 22.41 -12.07 6.77
CA ALA A 118 23.50 -12.78 6.10
C ALA A 118 23.25 -12.89 4.59
N ARG A 119 22.09 -13.44 4.21
CA ARG A 119 21.66 -13.56 2.81
C ARG A 119 21.58 -12.21 2.10
N ARG A 120 21.08 -11.17 2.78
CA ARG A 120 21.00 -9.81 2.23
C ARG A 120 22.38 -9.22 1.97
N LYS A 121 23.33 -9.38 2.90
CA LYS A 121 24.70 -8.90 2.71
C LYS A 121 25.37 -9.58 1.52
N GLU A 122 25.16 -10.88 1.33
CA GLU A 122 25.65 -11.62 0.16
C GLU A 122 25.00 -11.11 -1.14
N ALA A 123 23.68 -10.96 -1.16
CA ALA A 123 22.96 -10.43 -2.33
C ALA A 123 23.39 -9.01 -2.70
N VAL A 124 23.54 -8.11 -1.72
CA VAL A 124 24.02 -6.73 -1.93
C VAL A 124 25.44 -6.72 -2.48
N LYS A 125 26.32 -7.61 -1.98
CA LYS A 125 27.68 -7.76 -2.52
C LYS A 125 27.67 -8.23 -3.97
N GLN A 126 26.87 -9.24 -4.30
CA GLN A 126 26.73 -9.74 -5.68
C GLN A 126 26.22 -8.65 -6.62
N ILE A 127 25.20 -7.88 -6.20
CA ILE A 127 24.65 -6.78 -7.00
C ILE A 127 25.71 -5.68 -7.22
N ASN A 128 26.45 -5.29 -6.18
CA ASN A 128 27.51 -4.30 -6.32
C ASN A 128 28.63 -4.78 -7.25
N ALA A 129 29.04 -6.05 -7.15
CA ALA A 129 30.04 -6.62 -8.04
C ALA A 129 29.57 -6.60 -9.51
N LEU A 130 28.31 -6.96 -9.77
CA LEU A 130 27.72 -6.89 -11.11
C LEU A 130 27.64 -5.45 -11.65
N LEU A 131 27.33 -4.47 -10.81
CA LEU A 131 27.31 -3.07 -11.20
C LEU A 131 28.71 -2.56 -11.52
N ASP A 132 29.72 -2.99 -10.75
CA ASP A 132 31.13 -2.63 -10.99
C ASP A 132 31.65 -3.26 -12.29
N GLU A 133 31.33 -4.52 -12.57
CA GLU A 133 31.64 -5.15 -13.86
C GLU A 133 30.98 -4.43 -15.04
N ARG A 134 29.73 -4.01 -14.88
CA ARG A 134 29.01 -3.25 -15.91
C ARG A 134 29.62 -1.88 -16.12
N LEU A 135 30.05 -1.22 -15.05
CA LEU A 135 30.72 0.07 -15.12
C LEU A 135 32.02 -0.05 -15.93
N VAL A 136 32.84 -1.06 -15.66
CA VAL A 136 34.08 -1.30 -16.43
C VAL A 136 33.78 -1.55 -17.90
N LYS A 137 32.75 -2.35 -18.22
CA LYS A 137 32.31 -2.59 -19.60
C LYS A 137 31.80 -1.32 -20.29
N ALA A 138 31.03 -0.50 -19.58
CA ALA A 138 30.51 0.76 -20.10
C ALA A 138 31.65 1.76 -20.35
N GLU A 139 32.58 1.92 -19.41
CA GLU A 139 33.77 2.78 -19.60
C GLU A 139 34.63 2.33 -20.78
N ALA A 140 34.78 1.02 -21.00
CA ALA A 140 35.48 0.48 -22.17
C ALA A 140 34.74 0.76 -23.48
N THR A 141 33.40 0.67 -23.48
CA THR A 141 32.55 0.91 -24.64
C THR A 141 32.49 2.40 -24.99
N ASP A 142 32.34 3.27 -23.99
CA ASP A 142 32.37 4.73 -24.13
C ASP A 142 33.74 5.21 -24.67
N LYS A 143 34.85 4.57 -24.26
CA LYS A 143 36.19 4.85 -24.80
C LYS A 143 36.40 4.34 -26.23
N ALA A 144 35.73 3.25 -26.62
CA ALA A 144 35.84 2.65 -27.94
C ALA A 144 34.96 3.33 -29.01
N ALA A 145 34.03 4.21 -28.60
CA ALA A 145 33.14 4.94 -29.49
C ALA A 145 33.50 6.44 -29.59
N PRO A 146 34.62 6.84 -30.23
CA PRO A 146 34.82 8.23 -30.59
C PRO A 146 33.96 8.55 -31.82
N GLY A 147 32.78 9.13 -31.59
CA GLY A 147 32.04 9.92 -32.57
C GLY A 147 30.92 9.19 -33.34
N SER A 148 29.67 9.56 -33.05
CA SER A 148 28.63 9.63 -34.08
C SER A 148 27.72 10.82 -33.81
N PRO A 149 27.85 11.93 -34.56
CA PRO A 149 26.88 13.01 -34.54
C PRO A 149 25.70 12.68 -35.47
N ALA A 150 24.49 13.01 -35.01
CA ALA A 150 23.28 13.27 -35.79
C ALA A 150 22.75 12.15 -36.73
N ALA A 151 21.61 11.57 -36.36
CA ALA A 151 20.63 11.11 -37.35
C ALA A 151 19.18 11.26 -36.84
N ALA A 152 18.44 12.08 -37.59
CA ALA A 152 17.01 12.02 -37.83
C ALA A 152 16.05 12.37 -36.68
N GLY A 153 15.51 13.58 -36.78
CA GLY A 153 14.23 13.93 -36.18
C GLY A 153 13.12 12.99 -36.65
N VAL A 154 12.19 12.72 -35.74
CA VAL A 154 10.89 12.15 -36.08
C VAL A 154 9.85 13.12 -35.57
N ALA A 155 9.19 13.74 -36.55
CA ALA A 155 8.03 14.59 -36.40
C ALA A 155 6.94 13.87 -35.57
N ARG A 156 6.30 14.63 -34.69
CA ARG A 156 5.08 14.24 -33.99
C ARG A 156 3.87 14.62 -34.84
N PRO A 157 2.86 13.75 -35.03
CA PRO A 157 1.49 14.20 -35.23
C PRO A 157 0.88 14.73 -33.92
#